data_AF-A0A7C3SHA6-F1
#
_entry.id   AF-A0A7C3SHA6-F1
#
_cell.length_a   1.000
_cell.length_b   1.000
_cell.length_c   1.000
_cell.angle_alpha   90.00
_cell.angle_beta   90.00
_cell.angle_gamma   90.00
#
_symmetry.space_group_name_H-M   'P 1'
#
loop_
_entity.id
_entity.type
_entity.pdbx_description
1 polymer ?
#
loop_
_entity_poly.entity_id
_entity_poly.type
_entity_poly.pdbx_seq_one_letter_code
_entity_poly.pdbx_strand_id
1 'polypeptide(L)'
;MEEKLLSILRKDPRLAYREVYCQAESGRLILRGRVRSYFEKQLAQELLRRIEGVREIRNQLEVHPEPPMCFPWQVSPEPEEAPPNLGYS
;
A
#
# COMPACT_ATOMS: atom_id res chain seq x y z
N MET A 1 15.25 13.99 -14.34
CA MET A 1 13.85 13.51 -14.18
C MET A 1 13.57 13.06 -12.76
N GLU A 2 14.48 12.28 -12.16
CA GLU A 2 14.37 11.80 -10.77
C GLU A 2 14.14 12.91 -9.73
N GLU A 3 14.87 14.03 -9.80
CA GLU A 3 14.69 15.15 -8.86
C GLU A 3 13.26 15.70 -8.85
N LYS A 4 12.59 15.72 -10.00
CA LYS A 4 11.20 16.18 -10.13
C LYS A 4 10.24 15.24 -9.40
N LEU A 5 10.52 13.94 -9.39
CA LEU A 5 9.73 12.93 -8.66
C LEU A 5 9.88 13.13 -7.15
N LEU A 6 11.12 13.29 -6.69
CA LEU A 6 11.43 13.53 -5.28
C LEU A 6 10.73 14.81 -4.79
N SER A 7 10.74 15.88 -5.59
CA SER A 7 10.05 17.12 -5.26
C SER A 7 8.53 16.95 -5.12
N ILE A 8 7.91 16.16 -6.01
CA ILE A 8 6.46 15.88 -5.97
C ILE A 8 6.08 15.02 -4.77
N LEU A 9 6.85 13.99 -4.45
CA LEU A 9 6.60 13.13 -3.29
C LEU A 9 6.82 13.87 -1.97
N ARG A 10 7.86 14.71 -1.92
CA ARG A 10 8.17 15.53 -0.74
C ARG A 10 7.12 16.60 -0.46
N LYS A 11 6.37 17.02 -1.49
CA LYS A 11 5.21 17.91 -1.35
C LYS A 11 4.04 17.27 -0.60
N ASP A 12 3.92 15.94 -0.64
CA ASP A 12 2.83 15.23 0.04
C ASP A 12 3.33 14.67 1.39
N PRO A 13 2.94 15.27 2.53
CA PRO A 13 3.46 14.88 3.84
C PRO A 13 3.09 13.45 4.23
N ARG A 14 2.05 12.86 3.60
CA ARG A 14 1.62 11.48 3.85
C ARG A 14 2.65 10.47 3.34
N LEU A 15 3.28 10.79 2.21
CA LEU A 15 4.32 9.96 1.59
C LEU A 15 5.71 10.32 2.12
N ALA A 16 5.95 11.60 2.42
CA ALA A 16 7.25 12.10 2.89
C ALA A 16 7.67 11.59 4.28
N TYR A 17 6.72 11.23 5.15
CA TYR A 17 7.04 10.63 6.47
C TYR A 17 7.58 9.20 6.36
N ARG A 18 7.51 8.57 5.19
CA ARG A 18 7.86 7.17 4.99
C ARG A 18 9.03 7.06 4.05
N GLU A 19 9.86 6.04 4.29
CA GLU A 19 10.87 5.58 3.34
C GLU A 19 10.18 5.05 2.08
N VAL A 20 9.74 5.98 1.23
CA VAL A 20 9.21 5.74 -0.10
C VAL A 20 10.25 6.21 -1.09
N TYR A 21 10.73 5.28 -1.90
CA TYR A 21 11.73 5.49 -2.93
C TYR A 21 11.08 5.43 -4.30
N CYS A 22 11.44 6.38 -5.16
CA CYS A 22 11.05 6.40 -6.56
C CYS A 22 12.28 6.29 -7.45
N GLN A 23 12.21 5.43 -8.46
CA GLN A 23 13.27 5.24 -9.44
C GLN A 23 12.67 5.39 -10.83
N ALA A 24 13.29 6.22 -11.68
CA ALA A 24 12.89 6.37 -13.07
C ALA A 24 13.99 5.85 -13.99
N GLU A 25 13.68 4.84 -14.78
CA GLU A 25 14.57 4.29 -15.79
C GLU A 25 13.90 4.25 -17.16
N SER A 26 14.41 5.03 -18.12
CA SER A 26 13.99 4.99 -19.53
C SER A 26 12.46 5.00 -19.75
N GLY A 27 11.73 5.79 -18.97
CA GLY A 27 10.27 5.91 -19.04
C GLY A 27 9.49 4.87 -18.21
N ARG A 28 10.18 3.96 -17.51
CA ARG A 28 9.60 3.12 -16.47
C ARG A 28 9.81 3.76 -15.11
N LEU A 29 8.77 3.80 -14.30
CA LEU A 29 8.78 4.32 -12.94
C LEU A 29 8.56 3.20 -11.95
N ILE A 30 9.42 3.10 -10.95
CA ILE A 30 9.33 2.08 -9.91
C ILE A 30 9.15 2.79 -8.57
N LEU A 31 8.03 2.52 -7.91
CA LEU A 31 7.71 2.97 -6.55
C LEU A 31 8.01 1.84 -5.57
N ARG A 32 8.84 2.08 -4.57
CA ARG A 32 9.20 1.13 -3.51
C ARG A 32 9.05 1.76 -2.13
N GLY A 33 8.72 0.96 -1.12
CA GLY A 33 8.55 1.44 0.24
C GLY A 33 7.30 0.89 0.91
N ARG A 34 6.95 1.46 2.07
CA ARG A 34 5.80 1.03 2.88
C ARG A 34 4.76 2.13 2.99
N VAL A 35 3.49 1.78 2.76
CA VAL A 35 2.31 2.66 2.89
C VAL A 35 1.28 2.06 3.83
N ARG A 36 0.33 2.86 4.35
CA ARG A 36 -0.66 2.51 5.39
C ARG A 36 -1.97 2.15 4.71
N SER A 37 -2.18 2.66 3.50
CA SER A 37 -3.41 2.47 2.77
C SER A 37 -3.16 2.39 1.28
N TYR A 38 -4.06 1.68 0.60
CA TYR A 38 -4.12 1.66 -0.86
C TYR A 38 -4.32 3.06 -1.45
N PHE A 39 -4.92 3.98 -0.69
CA PHE A 39 -5.07 5.37 -1.10
C PHE A 39 -3.72 6.06 -1.35
N GLU A 40 -2.74 5.92 -0.44
CA GLU A 40 -1.38 6.45 -0.64
C GLU A 40 -0.72 5.82 -1.87
N LYS A 41 -0.92 4.52 -2.06
CA LYS A 41 -0.41 3.77 -3.23
C LYS A 41 -0.95 4.33 -4.54
N GLN A 42 -2.25 4.62 -4.61
CA GLN A 42 -2.90 5.22 -5.78
C GLN A 42 -2.46 6.68 -5.98
N LEU A 43 -2.39 7.46 -4.91
CA LEU A 43 -1.99 8.85 -4.96
C LEU A 43 -0.58 9.01 -5.55
N ALA A 44 0.37 8.20 -5.07
CA ALA A 44 1.73 8.19 -5.61
C ALA A 44 1.73 7.88 -7.11
N GLN A 45 0.94 6.90 -7.55
CA GLN A 45 0.82 6.56 -8.97
C GLN A 45 0.21 7.70 -9.79
N GLU A 46 -0.80 8.39 -9.28
CA GLU A 46 -1.46 9.49 -9.98
C GLU A 46 -0.57 10.74 -10.09
N LEU A 47 0.17 11.06 -9.02
CA LEU A 47 1.18 12.11 -9.03
C LEU A 47 2.26 11.87 -10.09
N LEU A 48 2.72 10.63 -10.20
CA LEU A 48 3.70 10.22 -11.20
C LEU A 48 3.12 10.19 -12.61
N ARG A 49 1.87 9.79 -12.77
CA ARG A 49 1.19 9.71 -14.07
C ARG A 49 1.01 11.08 -14.73
N ARG A 50 0.98 12.17 -13.95
CA ARG A 50 0.95 13.55 -14.49
C ARG A 50 2.28 14.02 -15.07
N ILE A 51 3.35 13.23 -14.95
CA ILE A 51 4.67 13.61 -15.44
C ILE A 51 4.82 13.15 -16.89
N GLU A 52 5.14 14.11 -17.76
CA GLU A 52 5.43 13.83 -19.16
C GLU A 52 6.70 12.97 -19.28
N GLY A 53 6.61 11.86 -20.03
CA GLY A 53 7.70 10.90 -20.23
C GLY A 53 7.55 9.58 -19.48
N VAL A 54 6.49 9.41 -18.69
CA VAL A 54 6.18 8.15 -18.01
C VAL A 54 5.38 7.23 -18.94
N ARG A 55 5.98 6.10 -19.32
CA ARG A 55 5.36 5.06 -20.14
C ARG A 55 4.78 3.91 -19.31
N GLU A 56 5.44 3.56 -18.21
CA GLU A 56 5.04 2.45 -17.35
C GLU A 56 5.28 2.81 -15.88
N ILE A 57 4.35 2.41 -15.00
CA ILE A 57 4.47 2.62 -13.55
C ILE A 57 4.35 1.27 -12.85
N ARG A 58 5.42 0.85 -12.19
CA ARG A 58 5.49 -0.34 -11.32
C ARG A 58 5.37 0.07 -9.88
N ASN A 59 4.29 -0.38 -9.27
CA ASN A 59 3.98 -0.09 -7.88
C ASN A 59 4.35 -1.27 -6.97
N GLN A 60 5.52 -1.20 -6.36
CA GLN A 60 6.05 -2.16 -5.38
C GLN A 60 5.91 -1.63 -3.95
N LEU A 61 4.90 -0.79 -3.69
CA LEU A 61 4.58 -0.33 -2.33
C LEU A 61 3.86 -1.42 -1.56
N GLU A 62 4.41 -1.74 -0.39
CA GLU A 62 3.85 -2.69 0.56
C GLU A 62 2.83 -1.96 1.45
N VAL A 63 1.56 -2.38 1.38
CA VAL A 63 0.48 -1.76 2.16
C VAL A 63 0.38 -2.49 3.50
N HIS A 64 0.78 -1.80 4.57
CA HIS A 64 0.64 -2.23 5.95
C HIS A 64 -0.46 -1.37 6.59
N PRO A 65 -1.74 -1.76 6.45
CA PRO A 65 -2.80 -1.09 7.19
C PRO A 65 -2.54 -1.31 8.67
N GLU A 66 -2.24 -0.23 9.38
CA GLU A 66 -2.43 -0.26 10.82
C GLU A 66 -3.91 -0.58 11.02
N PRO A 67 -4.25 -1.63 11.78
CA PRO A 67 -5.64 -1.96 12.00
C PRO A 67 -6.31 -0.70 12.52
N PRO A 68 -7.45 -0.27 11.93
CA PRO A 68 -8.19 0.83 12.51
C PRO A 68 -8.43 0.44 13.97
N MET A 69 -8.01 1.30 14.89
CA MET A 69 -8.34 1.16 16.30
C MET A 69 -9.86 1.38 16.47
N CYS A 70 -10.62 0.38 16.01
CA CYS A 70 -11.95 -0.03 16.44
C CYS A 70 -12.29 -1.33 15.67
N PHE A 71 -11.80 -2.46 16.16
CA PHE A 71 -12.50 -3.75 16.12
C PHE A 71 -12.03 -4.58 17.33
N PRO A 72 -12.79 -4.62 18.43
CA PRO A 72 -12.70 -5.72 19.37
C PRO A 72 -13.46 -6.93 18.79
N TRP A 73 -12.75 -8.02 18.49
CA TRP A 73 -13.26 -9.38 18.19
C TRP A 73 -14.00 -9.63 16.85
N GLN A 74 -13.29 -10.16 15.83
CA GLN A 74 -13.74 -11.05 14.74
C GLN A 74 -12.62 -11.00 13.69
N VAL A 75 -11.79 -12.01 13.44
CA VAL A 75 -12.06 -13.44 13.28
C VAL A 75 -10.81 -14.17 13.74
N SER A 76 -10.89 -14.87 14.87
CA SER A 76 -10.10 -16.09 15.05
C SER A 76 -10.86 -17.17 14.30
N PRO A 77 -10.32 -17.84 13.27
CA PRO A 77 -10.87 -19.13 12.89
C PRO A 77 -10.54 -20.06 14.06
N GLU A 78 -11.49 -20.28 14.96
CA GLU A 78 -11.44 -21.45 15.82
C GLU A 78 -11.38 -22.65 14.86
N PRO A 79 -10.30 -23.45 14.84
CA PRO A 79 -10.31 -24.66 14.05
C PRO A 79 -11.48 -25.50 14.55
N GLU A 80 -12.24 -25.97 13.59
CA GLU A 80 -13.44 -26.80 13.63
C GLU A 80 -13.29 -28.03 14.54
N GLU A 81 -13.20 -27.82 15.86
CA GLU A 81 -13.36 -28.85 16.87
C GLU A 81 -14.79 -28.75 17.41
N ALA A 82 -15.76 -29.15 16.60
CA ALA A 82 -17.10 -29.43 17.09
C ALA A 82 -17.05 -30.70 17.98
N PRO A 83 -17.37 -30.64 19.28
CA PRO A 83 -17.51 -31.84 20.10
C PRO A 83 -18.69 -32.70 19.60
N PRO A 84 -18.65 -34.02 19.83
CA PRO A 84 -19.52 -34.99 19.17
C PRO A 84 -20.98 -34.74 19.54
N ASN A 85 -21.87 -34.74 18.53
CA ASN A 85 -23.30 -34.77 18.77
C ASN A 85 -23.66 -36.10 19.46
N LEU A 86 -23.77 -36.03 20.78
CA LEU A 86 -24.48 -36.96 21.62
C LEU A 86 -25.94 -37.02 21.16
N GLY A 87 -26.45 -38.24 21.05
CA GLY A 87 -27.67 -38.55 20.31
C GLY A 87 -28.93 -37.80 20.74
N TYR A 88 -29.75 -37.53 19.73
CA TYR A 88 -31.19 -37.42 19.89
C TYR A 88 -31.86 -38.40 18.92
N SER A 89 -32.61 -39.34 19.51
CA SER A 89 -33.48 -40.40 18.94
C SER A 89 -32.80 -41.72 18.55
#